data_AF-A0AA91GVM3-F1
#
_entry.id   AF-A0AA91GVM3-F1
#
_cell.length_a   1.000
_cell.length_b   1.000
_cell.length_c   1.000
_cell.angle_alpha   90.00
_cell.angle_beta   90.00
_cell.angle_gamma   90.00
#
_symmetry.space_group_name_H-M   'P 1'
#
loop_
_entity.id
_entity.type
_entity.pdbx_description
1 polymer ?
#
loop_
_entity_poly.entity_id
_entity_poly.type
_entity_poly.pdbx_seq_one_letter_code
_entity_poly.pdbx_strand_id
1 'polypeptide(L)'
;MPTKKEKVTFICDLETKNELEYWAKEEGQTISSLVGRIVGEAIATRQGKKPIKKEAEPEPANIHELVQRNLNKLRRHTGIKNLKQIANAEVLPTKDNFLLIMQALAVPENLQQKLWFATYGNNSNHEEGIENGTT
;
A
#
# COMPACT_ATOMS: atom_id res chain seq x y z
N MET A 1 0.23 40.91 12.83
CA MET A 1 -0.71 40.52 11.74
C MET A 1 -1.92 39.85 12.38
N PRO A 2 -3.17 40.24 12.07
CA PRO A 2 -4.34 39.60 12.63
C PRO A 2 -4.53 38.20 12.02
N THR A 3 -4.25 37.16 12.79
CA THR A 3 -4.57 35.78 12.43
C THR A 3 -6.07 35.58 12.55
N LYS A 4 -6.76 35.63 11.42
CA LYS A 4 -8.20 35.38 11.33
C LYS A 4 -8.45 33.93 11.79
N LYS A 5 -9.09 33.75 12.94
CA LYS A 5 -9.45 32.42 13.47
C LYS A 5 -10.84 32.05 12.94
N GLU A 6 -10.92 30.91 12.26
CA GLU A 6 -12.18 30.28 11.84
C GLU A 6 -12.95 29.80 13.09
N LYS A 7 -14.27 30.02 13.12
CA LYS A 7 -15.13 29.60 14.24
C LYS A 7 -15.90 28.34 13.87
N VAL A 8 -15.75 27.30 14.69
CA VAL A 8 -16.54 26.06 14.61
C VAL A 8 -17.38 25.93 15.88
N THR A 9 -18.65 25.52 15.73
CA THR A 9 -19.54 25.25 16.87
C THR A 9 -19.66 23.74 17.06
N PHE A 10 -19.39 23.28 18.27
CA PHE A 10 -19.42 21.88 18.65
C PHE A 10 -20.62 21.61 19.57
N ILE A 11 -21.36 20.55 19.28
CA ILE A 11 -22.49 20.09 20.10
C ILE A 11 -22.03 18.81 20.79
N CYS A 12 -22.19 18.75 22.10
CA CYS A 12 -21.84 17.59 22.92
C CYS A 12 -22.81 17.41 24.09
N ASP A 13 -22.75 16.24 24.68
CA ASP A 13 -23.51 15.92 25.89
C ASP A 13 -22.95 16.67 27.11
N LEU A 14 -23.80 16.86 28.12
CA LEU A 14 -23.45 17.59 29.34
C LEU A 14 -22.26 16.96 30.07
N GLU A 15 -22.19 15.62 30.08
CA GLU A 15 -21.08 14.86 30.67
C GLU A 15 -19.75 15.17 29.98
N THR A 16 -19.72 15.14 28.64
CA THR A 16 -18.53 15.47 27.86
C THR A 16 -18.09 16.92 28.07
N LYS A 17 -19.05 17.85 28.19
CA LYS A 17 -18.73 19.25 28.48
C LYS A 17 -18.05 19.40 29.85
N ASN A 18 -18.58 18.74 30.88
CA ASN A 18 -18.03 18.79 32.23
C ASN A 18 -16.62 18.20 32.29
N GLU A 19 -16.39 17.08 31.61
CA GLU A 19 -15.08 16.44 31.52
C GLU A 19 -14.05 17.35 30.86
N LEU A 20 -14.41 17.99 29.74
CA LEU A 20 -13.55 18.95 29.05
C LEU A 20 -13.25 20.18 29.91
N GLU A 21 -14.21 20.66 30.70
CA GLU A 21 -14.00 21.76 31.65
C GLU A 21 -13.07 21.38 32.80
N TYR A 22 -13.22 20.17 33.33
CA TYR A 22 -12.36 19.65 34.39
C TYR A 22 -10.92 19.48 33.89
N TRP A 23 -10.74 18.78 32.76
CA TRP A 23 -9.44 18.57 32.14
C TRP A 23 -8.75 19.90 31.78
N ALA A 24 -9.49 20.88 31.25
CA ALA A 24 -8.95 22.20 30.95
C ALA A 24 -8.46 22.93 32.22
N LYS A 25 -9.17 22.78 33.35
CA LYS A 25 -8.75 23.34 34.65
C LYS A 25 -7.49 22.65 35.18
N GLU A 26 -7.39 21.33 35.06
CA GLU A 26 -6.20 20.58 35.50
C GLU A 26 -4.95 20.98 34.72
N GLU A 27 -5.06 21.17 33.40
CA GLU A 27 -3.93 21.62 32.56
C GLU A 27 -3.69 23.14 32.61
N GLY A 28 -4.53 23.91 33.31
CA GLY A 28 -4.44 25.37 33.36
C GLY A 28 -4.68 26.05 32.00
N GLN A 29 -5.47 25.42 31.13
CA GLN A 29 -5.73 25.86 29.75
C GLN A 29 -7.21 26.25 29.56
N THR A 30 -7.50 26.94 28.44
CA THR A 30 -8.89 27.15 28.02
C THR A 30 -9.40 25.93 27.27
N ILE A 31 -10.71 25.66 27.33
CA ILE A 31 -11.35 24.57 26.55
C ILE A 31 -11.00 24.69 25.06
N SER A 32 -10.98 25.91 24.51
CA SER A 32 -10.60 26.13 23.11
C SER A 32 -9.15 25.72 22.80
N SER A 33 -8.23 25.88 23.75
CA SER A 33 -6.83 25.47 23.60
C SER A 33 -6.70 23.95 23.70
N LEU A 34 -7.37 23.35 24.69
CA LEU A 34 -7.38 21.90 24.90
C LEU A 34 -7.96 21.17 23.69
N VAL A 35 -9.16 21.57 23.24
CA VAL A 35 -9.81 20.99 22.06
C VAL A 35 -8.97 21.24 20.80
N GLY A 36 -8.39 22.43 20.67
CA GLY A 36 -7.47 22.74 19.56
C GLY A 36 -6.26 21.80 19.53
N ARG A 37 -5.67 21.49 20.69
CA ARG A 37 -4.58 20.53 20.84
C ARG A 37 -5.02 19.12 20.47
N ILE A 38 -6.11 18.63 21.06
CA ILE A 38 -6.64 17.28 20.79
C ILE A 38 -6.98 17.10 19.31
N VAL A 39 -7.67 18.06 18.70
CA VAL A 39 -8.00 18.03 17.28
C VAL A 39 -6.75 18.14 16.42
N GLY A 40 -5.79 18.98 16.80
CA GLY A 40 -4.49 19.09 16.13
C GLY A 40 -3.71 17.78 16.16
N GLU A 41 -3.65 17.10 17.31
CA GLU A 41 -3.04 15.78 17.48
C GLU A 41 -3.80 14.70 16.71
N ALA A 42 -5.13 14.74 16.69
CA ALA A 42 -5.96 13.81 15.93
C ALA A 42 -5.78 14.01 14.41
N ILE A 43 -5.68 15.26 13.95
CA ILE A 43 -5.37 15.60 12.55
C ILE A 43 -3.95 15.19 12.21
N ALA A 44 -2.96 15.47 13.06
CA ALA A 44 -1.58 15.04 12.87
C ALA A 44 -1.46 13.51 12.86
N THR A 45 -2.26 12.81 13.68
CA THR A 45 -2.37 11.35 13.65
C THR A 45 -3.07 10.88 12.38
N ARG A 46 -4.06 11.61 11.86
CA ARG A 46 -4.75 11.30 10.60
C ARG A 46 -3.89 11.58 9.36
N GLN A 47 -3.09 12.64 9.38
CA GLN A 47 -2.17 13.01 8.30
C GLN A 47 -0.86 12.21 8.39
N GLY A 48 -0.42 11.87 9.61
CA GLY A 48 0.67 10.94 9.91
C GLY A 48 0.29 9.47 9.67
N LYS A 49 -1.01 9.15 9.66
CA LYS A 49 -1.57 8.00 8.93
C LYS A 49 -1.47 8.27 7.42
N LYS A 50 -0.23 8.18 6.92
CA LYS A 50 0.02 7.54 5.62
C LYS A 50 -0.87 6.28 5.54
N PRO A 51 -1.44 5.94 4.37
CA PRO A 51 -2.29 4.77 4.22
C PRO A 51 -1.62 3.62 4.94
N ILE A 52 -2.38 2.96 5.82
CA ILE A 52 -2.03 1.76 6.58
C ILE A 52 -0.75 1.17 5.98
N LYS A 53 0.38 1.35 6.67
CA LYS A 53 1.48 0.42 6.46
C LYS A 53 0.83 -0.93 6.77
N LYS A 54 0.42 -1.65 5.73
CA LYS A 54 0.59 -3.09 5.74
C LYS A 54 2.03 -3.23 6.22
N GLU A 55 2.17 -3.79 7.41
CA GLU A 55 3.36 -4.51 7.83
C GLU A 55 4.11 -4.93 6.58
N ALA A 56 5.35 -4.43 6.40
CA ALA A 56 6.07 -4.53 5.15
C ALA A 56 6.09 -6.00 4.72
N GLU A 57 5.12 -6.38 3.88
CA GLU A 57 5.09 -7.72 3.34
C GLU A 57 6.41 -7.83 2.58
N PRO A 58 7.19 -8.88 2.85
CA PRO A 58 8.53 -9.03 2.26
C PRO A 58 8.42 -8.78 0.76
N GLU A 59 9.33 -7.99 0.19
CA GLU A 59 9.31 -7.71 -1.25
C GLU A 59 9.08 -9.03 -2.00
N PRO A 60 8.09 -9.09 -2.91
CA PRO A 60 7.77 -10.34 -3.57
C PRO A 60 9.03 -10.86 -4.28
N ALA A 61 9.36 -12.13 -4.05
CA ALA A 61 10.57 -12.73 -4.57
C ALA A 61 10.54 -12.85 -6.10
N ASN A 62 9.35 -13.01 -6.68
CA ASN A 62 9.13 -13.15 -8.11
C ASN A 62 7.73 -12.66 -8.53
N ILE A 63 7.48 -12.66 -9.84
CA ILE A 63 6.20 -12.18 -10.40
C ILE A 63 5.01 -13.05 -9.93
N HIS A 64 5.19 -14.37 -9.77
CA HIS A 64 4.12 -15.27 -9.35
C HIS A 64 3.60 -14.90 -7.95
N GLU A 65 4.51 -14.64 -7.01
CA GLU A 65 4.18 -14.21 -5.65
C GLU A 65 3.52 -12.82 -5.62
N LEU A 66 4.02 -11.87 -6.43
CA LEU A 66 3.41 -10.55 -6.57
C LEU A 66 1.95 -10.68 -7.06
N VAL A 67 1.70 -11.54 -8.04
CA VAL A 67 0.36 -11.78 -8.59
C VAL A 67 -0.53 -12.46 -7.55
N GLN A 68 -0.03 -13.48 -6.85
CA GLN A 68 -0.76 -14.22 -5.83
C GLN A 68 -1.30 -13.30 -4.72
N ARG A 69 -0.47 -12.39 -4.22
CA ARG A 69 -0.84 -11.42 -3.19
C ARG A 69 -1.84 -10.35 -3.67
N ASN A 70 -1.93 -10.12 -4.98
CA ASN A 70 -2.73 -9.04 -5.57
C ASN A 70 -3.82 -9.51 -6.55
N LEU A 71 -4.17 -10.80 -6.55
CA LEU A 71 -5.10 -11.44 -7.49
C LEU A 71 -6.41 -10.65 -7.67
N ASN A 72 -7.02 -10.22 -6.57
CA ASN A 72 -8.31 -9.50 -6.60
C ASN A 72 -8.21 -8.13 -7.26
N LYS A 73 -7.10 -7.41 -7.03
CA LYS A 73 -6.86 -6.09 -7.62
C LYS A 73 -6.57 -6.24 -9.11
N LEU A 74 -5.69 -7.17 -9.47
CA LEU A 74 -5.35 -7.46 -10.87
C LEU A 74 -6.57 -7.89 -11.67
N ARG A 75 -7.40 -8.80 -11.13
CA ARG A 75 -8.63 -9.26 -11.82
C ARG A 75 -9.60 -8.13 -12.14
N ARG A 76 -9.67 -7.09 -11.30
CA ARG A 76 -10.55 -5.93 -11.51
C ARG A 76 -10.00 -4.93 -12.52
N HIS A 77 -8.67 -4.90 -12.76
CA HIS A 77 -8.01 -3.80 -13.44
C HIS A 77 -7.17 -4.17 -14.67
N THR A 78 -6.74 -5.43 -14.86
CA THR A 78 -5.81 -5.79 -15.95
C THR A 78 -6.42 -6.62 -17.08
N GLY A 79 -7.64 -7.16 -16.93
CA GLY A 79 -8.29 -7.98 -17.97
C GLY A 79 -7.59 -9.31 -18.28
N ILE A 80 -6.51 -9.65 -17.56
CA ILE A 80 -5.70 -10.84 -17.78
C ILE A 80 -6.47 -12.07 -17.32
N LYS A 81 -6.73 -13.01 -18.25
CA LYS A 81 -7.55 -14.21 -17.98
C LYS A 81 -6.80 -15.30 -17.22
N ASN A 82 -5.49 -15.40 -17.43
CA ASN A 82 -4.63 -16.44 -16.86
C ASN A 82 -3.95 -16.02 -15.54
N LEU A 83 -4.47 -15.02 -14.83
CA LEU A 83 -3.88 -14.54 -13.56
C LEU A 83 -3.70 -15.64 -12.51
N LYS A 84 -4.62 -16.63 -12.45
CA LYS A 84 -4.51 -17.75 -11.51
C LYS A 84 -3.35 -18.69 -11.85
N GLN A 85 -3.17 -18.98 -13.14
CA GLN A 85 -2.08 -19.84 -13.61
C GLN A 85 -0.72 -19.17 -13.41
N ILE A 86 -0.67 -17.85 -13.60
CA ILE A 86 0.51 -17.05 -13.26
C ILE A 86 0.74 -17.04 -11.74
N ALA A 87 -0.28 -16.87 -10.91
CA ALA A 87 -0.11 -16.92 -9.46
C ALA A 87 0.45 -18.27 -8.96
N ASN A 88 0.05 -19.37 -9.59
CA ASN A 88 0.48 -20.73 -9.23
C ASN A 88 1.83 -21.13 -9.86
N ALA A 89 2.49 -20.24 -10.60
CA ALA A 89 3.69 -20.55 -11.40
C ALA A 89 3.50 -21.68 -12.44
N GLU A 90 2.26 -21.94 -12.86
CA GLU A 90 1.94 -22.91 -13.92
C GLU A 90 2.30 -22.36 -15.32
N VAL A 91 2.20 -21.04 -15.49
CA VAL A 91 2.44 -20.34 -16.76
C VAL A 91 3.22 -19.07 -16.50
N LEU A 92 4.30 -18.86 -17.27
CA LEU A 92 5.04 -17.61 -17.25
C LEU A 92 4.21 -16.47 -17.88
N PRO A 93 4.21 -15.26 -17.30
CA PRO A 93 3.50 -14.13 -17.88
C PRO A 93 4.06 -13.79 -19.27
N THR A 94 3.22 -13.34 -20.21
CA THR A 94 3.76 -12.71 -21.42
C THR A 94 4.31 -11.32 -21.08
N LYS A 95 5.11 -10.74 -21.98
CA LYS A 95 5.62 -9.36 -21.82
C LYS A 95 4.47 -8.35 -21.60
N ASP A 96 3.37 -8.50 -22.34
CA ASP A 96 2.20 -7.63 -22.20
C ASP A 96 1.48 -7.83 -20.86
N ASN A 97 1.31 -9.09 -20.44
CA ASN A 97 0.74 -9.39 -19.12
C ASN A 97 1.59 -8.78 -18.00
N PHE A 98 2.92 -8.89 -18.12
CA PHE A 98 3.85 -8.30 -17.16
C PHE A 98 3.68 -6.79 -17.06
N LEU A 99 3.66 -6.07 -18.18
CA LEU A 99 3.45 -4.62 -18.20
C LEU A 99 2.12 -4.21 -17.56
N LEU A 100 1.04 -4.91 -17.90
CA LEU A 100 -0.28 -4.65 -17.30
C LEU A 100 -0.29 -4.88 -15.78
N ILE A 101 0.39 -5.91 -15.29
CA ILE A 101 0.52 -6.18 -13.85
C ILE A 101 1.34 -5.07 -13.17
N MET A 102 2.50 -4.71 -13.72
CA MET A 102 3.36 -3.67 -13.16
C MET A 102 2.64 -2.32 -13.09
N GLN A 103 1.94 -1.96 -14.17
CA GLN A 103 1.16 -0.72 -14.26
C GLN A 103 0.00 -0.70 -13.27
N ALA A 104 -0.81 -1.77 -13.20
CA ALA A 104 -1.95 -1.82 -12.30
C ALA A 104 -1.57 -1.82 -10.81
N LEU A 105 -0.37 -2.29 -10.48
CA LEU A 105 0.18 -2.28 -9.13
C LEU A 105 1.07 -1.06 -8.85
N ALA A 106 1.31 -0.21 -9.84
CA ALA A 106 2.22 0.93 -9.76
C ALA A 106 3.60 0.52 -9.22
N VAL A 107 4.13 -0.59 -9.71
CA VAL A 107 5.44 -1.12 -9.31
C VAL A 107 6.54 -0.21 -9.86
N PRO A 108 7.51 0.25 -9.03
CA PRO A 108 8.59 1.11 -9.51
C PRO A 108 9.60 0.32 -10.37
N GLU A 109 10.22 0.98 -11.35
CA GLU A 109 11.05 0.35 -12.39
C GLU A 109 12.16 -0.55 -11.86
N ASN A 110 12.84 -0.14 -10.79
CA ASN A 110 13.88 -0.94 -10.14
C ASN A 110 13.36 -2.31 -9.67
N LEU A 111 12.14 -2.33 -9.13
CA LEU A 111 11.51 -3.57 -8.66
C LEU A 111 10.93 -4.36 -9.84
N GLN A 112 10.47 -3.70 -10.90
CA GLN A 112 10.07 -4.39 -12.14
C GLN A 112 11.24 -5.19 -12.73
N GLN A 113 12.42 -4.58 -12.85
CA GLN A 113 13.63 -5.25 -13.34
C GLN A 113 14.00 -6.44 -12.44
N LYS A 114 14.05 -6.23 -11.12
CA LYS A 114 14.35 -7.30 -10.15
C LYS A 114 13.37 -8.48 -10.29
N LEU A 115 12.07 -8.21 -10.39
CA LEU A 115 11.03 -9.24 -10.54
C LEU A 115 11.14 -9.97 -11.88
N TRP A 116 11.47 -9.23 -12.95
CA TRP A 116 11.72 -9.81 -14.27
C TRP A 116 12.90 -10.78 -14.23
N PHE A 117 14.05 -10.34 -13.71
CA PHE A 117 15.23 -11.21 -13.57
C PHE A 117 14.99 -12.38 -12.63
N ALA A 118 14.29 -12.20 -11.51
CA ALA A 118 13.97 -13.30 -10.62
C ALA A 118 13.05 -14.36 -11.25
N THR A 119 12.20 -13.96 -12.20
CA THR A 119 11.22 -14.85 -12.83
C THR A 119 11.77 -15.53 -14.10
N TYR A 120 12.56 -14.82 -14.90
CA TYR A 120 13.11 -15.34 -16.17
C TYR A 120 14.60 -15.65 -16.11
N GLY A 121 15.36 -14.96 -15.25
CA GLY A 121 16.81 -15.09 -15.14
C GLY A 121 17.26 -16.29 -14.31
N ASN A 122 16.40 -16.88 -13.46
CA ASN A 122 16.76 -18.10 -12.71
C ASN A 122 16.69 -19.38 -13.57
N ASN A 123 16.19 -19.30 -14.80
CA ASN A 123 16.15 -20.43 -15.74
C ASN A 123 17.45 -20.61 -16.53
N SER A 124 18.50 -19.82 -16.29
CA SER A 124 19.79 -19.97 -16.98
C SER A 124 20.68 -21.13 -16.47
N ASN A 125 20.10 -22.12 -15.79
CA ASN A 125 20.81 -23.34 -15.35
C ASN A 125 20.26 -24.64 -15.92
N HIS A 126 19.44 -24.62 -16.98
CA HIS A 126 19.09 -25.87 -17.65
C HIS A 126 18.65 -25.71 -19.11
N GLU A 127 19.56 -25.30 -20.01
CA GLU A 127 19.55 -25.72 -21.42
C GLU A 127 20.99 -25.67 -21.97
N GLU A 128 21.83 -26.65 -21.58
CA GLU A 128 22.93 -27.09 -22.44
C GLU A 128 22.83 -28.61 -22.62
N GLY A 129 22.24 -28.99 -23.75
CA GLY A 129 22.79 -30.04 -24.61
C GLY A 129 22.46 -31.51 -24.29
N ILE A 130 21.24 -31.93 -24.57
CA ILE A 130 20.98 -33.23 -25.23
C ILE A 130 20.03 -32.86 -26.38
N GLU A 131 20.28 -33.08 -27.68
CA GLU A 131 20.49 -34.33 -28.41
C GLU A 131 21.12 -34.00 -29.80
N ASN A 132 22.28 -34.56 -30.14
CA ASN A 132 22.47 -35.63 -31.13
C ASN A 132 22.07 -35.36 -32.60
N GLY A 133 23.09 -35.20 -33.45
CA GLY A 133 23.29 -36.02 -34.67
C GLY A 133 22.56 -35.69 -35.98
N THR A 134 23.27 -35.97 -37.08
CA THR A 134 22.88 -36.00 -38.52
C THR A 134 22.87 -34.62 -39.19
N THR A 135 23.67 -34.34 -40.24
CA THR A 135 24.16 -35.14 -41.38
C THR A 135 25.57 -34.72 -41.78
#